data_AF-A0A6J1PH61-F1
#
_entry.id   AF-A0A6J1PH61-F1
#
_cell.length_a   1.000
_cell.length_b   1.000
_cell.length_c   1.000
_cell.angle_alpha   90.00
_cell.angle_beta   90.00
_cell.angle_gamma   90.00
#
_symmetry.space_group_name_H-M   'P 1'
#
loop_
_entity.id
_entity.type
_entity.pdbx_description
1 polymer ?
#
loop_
_entity_poly.entity_id
_entity_poly.type
_entity_poly.pdbx_seq_one_letter_code
_entity_poly.pdbx_strand_id
1 'polypeptide(L)'
;MSIHEEMKFFVRLEGANNLNNMVKKFEDNRWILRPLLPNFSHKDKFPHIAINYVPYELGYVLLYHLEDELGSSEFESFLQSYFNKFAFKSINTEDWKNYLCEYFSNKKKVLDHFTWWTWFNVRPAFMIRNLPEMTAWHRECRELADEWVQFNETSNLSILMERRSLCDVQKILLLSNLHTFHTSGLTEEKLKLISDFYIFDNDSGQVRFSWLLLCIKARWFEKVTTALDFAIEFCSPNIACPIFERLYEWIEIRSRVIETYNRHKGKMLHETQMKLDKILHLK
;
A
#
# COMPACT_ATOMS: atom_id res chain seq x y z
N MET A 1 9.97 21.95 -0.07
CA MET A 1 8.79 21.29 0.53
C MET A 1 9.28 20.48 1.72
N SER A 2 8.61 20.54 2.86
CA SER A 2 9.02 19.73 4.01
C SER A 2 8.81 18.23 3.73
N ILE A 3 9.55 17.35 4.40
CA ILE A 3 9.37 15.88 4.30
C ILE A 3 7.90 15.50 4.56
N HIS A 4 7.24 16.22 5.48
CA HIS A 4 5.85 15.98 5.85
C HIS A 4 4.87 16.33 4.72
N GLU A 5 5.08 17.45 4.02
CA GLU A 5 4.27 17.85 2.87
C GLU A 5 4.43 16.89 1.69
N GLU A 6 5.66 16.46 1.40
CA GLU A 6 5.92 15.44 0.37
C GLU A 6 5.28 14.10 0.72
N MET A 7 5.33 13.69 2.00
CA MET A 7 4.65 12.48 2.46
C MET A 7 3.13 12.56 2.29
N LYS A 8 2.51 13.69 2.64
CA LYS A 8 1.07 13.92 2.42
C LYS A 8 0.72 13.80 0.94
N PHE A 9 1.53 14.41 0.09
CA PHE A 9 1.33 14.39 -1.35
C PHE A 9 1.48 12.98 -1.93
N PHE A 10 2.51 12.25 -1.49
CA PHE A 10 2.75 10.85 -1.83
C PHE A 10 1.55 9.96 -1.48
N VAL A 11 1.07 10.02 -0.23
CA VAL A 11 -0.08 9.21 0.23
C VAL A 11 -1.33 9.52 -0.59
N ARG A 12 -1.55 10.79 -0.94
CA ARG A 12 -2.69 11.21 -1.77
C ARG A 12 -2.62 10.62 -3.19
N LEU A 13 -1.44 10.63 -3.80
CA LEU A 13 -1.26 10.05 -5.13
C LEU A 13 -1.45 8.52 -5.10
N GLU A 14 -0.86 7.84 -4.11
CA GLU A 14 -1.00 6.39 -3.95
C GLU A 14 -2.45 5.96 -3.72
N GLY A 15 -3.18 6.68 -2.87
CA GLY A 15 -4.60 6.40 -2.65
C GLY A 15 -5.45 6.55 -3.91
N ALA A 16 -5.15 7.56 -4.74
CA ALA A 16 -5.81 7.74 -6.03
C ALA A 16 -5.48 6.60 -7.02
N ASN A 17 -4.22 6.17 -7.08
CA ASN A 17 -3.77 5.05 -7.90
C ASN A 17 -4.42 3.73 -7.47
N ASN A 18 -4.46 3.45 -6.17
CA ASN A 18 -5.13 2.29 -5.59
C ASN A 18 -6.60 2.23 -5.99
N LEU A 19 -7.31 3.36 -5.83
CA LEU A 19 -8.71 3.45 -6.19
C LEU A 19 -8.95 3.25 -7.69
N ASN A 20 -8.09 3.79 -8.55
CA ASN A 20 -8.16 3.59 -10.00
C ASN A 20 -7.91 2.13 -10.40
N ASN A 21 -6.89 1.49 -9.83
CA ASN A 21 -6.55 0.09 -10.10
C ASN A 21 -7.68 -0.85 -9.66
N MET A 22 -8.33 -0.56 -8.54
CA MET A 22 -9.49 -1.30 -8.06
C MET A 22 -10.68 -1.22 -9.01
N VAL A 23 -10.95 -0.03 -9.55
CA VAL A 23 -12.05 0.15 -10.52
C VAL A 23 -11.81 -0.64 -11.79
N LYS A 24 -10.56 -0.70 -12.26
CA LYS A 24 -10.16 -1.56 -13.37
C LYS A 24 -10.35 -3.04 -13.03
N LYS A 25 -9.93 -3.47 -11.84
CA LYS A 25 -10.02 -4.87 -11.38
C LYS A 25 -11.46 -5.38 -11.25
N PHE A 26 -12.41 -4.50 -10.94
CA PHE A 26 -13.82 -4.86 -10.75
C PHE A 26 -14.73 -4.19 -11.79
N GLU A 27 -14.30 -4.16 -13.06
CA GLU A 27 -15.02 -3.47 -14.14
C GLU A 27 -16.49 -3.90 -14.28
N ASP A 28 -16.77 -5.19 -14.09
CA ASP A 28 -18.11 -5.79 -14.14
C ASP A 28 -18.98 -5.46 -12.91
N ASN A 29 -18.34 -5.08 -11.79
CA ASN A 29 -19.00 -4.78 -10.51
C ASN A 29 -18.74 -3.34 -10.05
N ARG A 30 -18.50 -2.41 -10.99
CA ARG A 30 -18.19 -1.00 -10.69
C ARG A 30 -19.19 -0.33 -9.77
N TRP A 31 -20.47 -0.72 -9.81
CA TRP A 31 -21.52 -0.15 -8.96
C TRP A 31 -21.27 -0.41 -7.46
N ILE A 32 -20.57 -1.50 -7.10
CA ILE A 32 -20.21 -1.86 -5.72
C ILE A 32 -19.14 -0.93 -5.14
N LEU A 33 -18.28 -0.38 -6.00
CA LEU A 33 -17.13 0.45 -5.61
C LEU A 33 -17.39 1.97 -5.68
N ARG A 34 -18.62 2.39 -5.99
CA ARG A 34 -18.97 3.80 -6.23
C ARG A 34 -19.33 4.59 -4.97
N PRO A 35 -20.21 4.10 -4.08
CA PRO A 35 -20.59 4.87 -2.91
C PRO A 35 -19.60 4.65 -1.77
N LEU A 36 -19.30 5.72 -1.01
CA LEU A 36 -18.61 5.59 0.28
C LEU A 36 -19.43 4.76 1.27
N LEU A 37 -20.76 4.78 1.13
CA LEU A 37 -21.69 3.97 1.90
C LEU A 37 -22.05 2.70 1.10
N PRO A 38 -21.40 1.55 1.39
CA PRO A 38 -21.73 0.31 0.70
C PRO A 38 -23.17 -0.14 1.02
N ASN A 39 -23.91 -0.56 -0.01
CA ASN A 39 -25.24 -1.14 0.16
C ASN A 39 -25.15 -2.67 0.37
N PHE A 40 -25.12 -3.10 1.62
CA PHE A 40 -25.01 -4.52 1.98
C PHE A 40 -26.27 -5.37 1.72
N SER A 41 -27.28 -4.89 0.99
CA SER A 41 -28.50 -5.68 0.70
C SER A 41 -28.22 -6.93 -0.16
N HIS A 42 -27.05 -7.01 -0.81
CA HIS A 42 -26.64 -8.14 -1.64
C HIS A 42 -25.31 -8.74 -1.17
N LYS A 43 -25.23 -9.13 0.11
CA LYS A 43 -24.00 -9.62 0.77
C LYS A 43 -23.24 -10.70 -0.01
N ASP A 44 -23.95 -11.61 -0.67
CA ASP A 44 -23.36 -12.72 -1.44
C ASP A 44 -22.61 -12.27 -2.70
N LYS A 45 -22.80 -11.01 -3.13
CA LYS A 45 -22.15 -10.41 -4.29
C LYS A 45 -21.00 -9.47 -3.93
N PHE A 46 -20.72 -9.26 -2.64
CA PHE A 46 -19.61 -8.39 -2.23
C PHE A 46 -18.30 -9.17 -2.22
N PRO A 47 -17.33 -8.84 -3.08
CA PRO A 47 -15.96 -9.28 -2.86
C PRO A 47 -15.52 -8.65 -1.53
N HIS A 48 -15.05 -9.43 -0.56
CA HIS A 48 -14.48 -8.92 0.70
C HIS A 48 -13.44 -7.80 0.46
N ILE A 49 -12.75 -7.86 -0.69
CA ILE A 49 -11.78 -6.86 -1.16
C ILE A 49 -12.43 -5.47 -1.40
N ALA A 50 -13.68 -5.39 -1.86
CA ALA A 50 -14.37 -4.11 -2.08
C ALA A 50 -14.65 -3.37 -0.76
N ILE A 51 -15.01 -4.11 0.29
CA ILE A 51 -15.35 -3.57 1.61
C ILE A 51 -14.10 -3.06 2.35
N ASN A 52 -12.93 -3.67 2.09
CA ASN A 52 -11.69 -3.35 2.81
C ASN A 52 -10.94 -2.13 2.28
N TYR A 53 -11.26 -1.59 1.10
CA TYR A 53 -10.44 -0.53 0.48
C TYR A 53 -11.22 0.72 0.10
N VAL A 54 -12.46 0.60 -0.39
CA VAL A 54 -13.26 1.77 -0.78
C VAL A 54 -13.54 2.71 0.40
N PRO A 55 -13.94 2.23 1.60
CA PRO A 55 -14.16 3.12 2.75
C PRO A 55 -12.90 3.83 3.21
N TYR A 56 -11.73 3.20 3.07
CA TYR A 56 -10.46 3.78 3.50
C TYR A 56 -10.03 4.89 2.55
N GLU A 57 -9.93 4.60 1.25
CA GLU A 57 -9.43 5.58 0.27
C GLU A 57 -10.44 6.71 0.05
N LEU A 58 -11.72 6.40 -0.19
CA LEU A 58 -12.73 7.45 -0.39
C LEU A 58 -13.04 8.21 0.91
N GLY A 59 -12.97 7.55 2.07
CA GLY A 59 -13.17 8.19 3.37
C GLY A 59 -12.04 9.17 3.67
N TYR A 60 -10.78 8.76 3.47
CA TYR A 60 -9.63 9.66 3.57
C TYR A 60 -9.78 10.86 2.65
N VAL A 61 -10.10 10.62 1.38
CA VAL A 61 -10.23 11.66 0.36
C VAL A 61 -11.38 12.64 0.69
N LEU A 62 -12.48 12.17 1.28
CA LEU A 62 -13.57 13.02 1.79
C LEU A 62 -13.10 13.91 2.95
N LEU A 63 -12.46 13.31 3.96
CA LEU A 63 -12.01 14.03 5.15
C LEU A 63 -10.93 15.07 4.79
N TYR A 64 -10.02 14.72 3.89
CA TYR A 64 -9.00 15.63 3.39
C TYR A 64 -9.62 16.84 2.66
N HIS A 65 -10.65 16.60 1.83
CA HIS A 65 -11.34 17.71 1.15
C HIS A 65 -12.04 18.64 2.14
N LEU A 66 -12.64 18.06 3.18
CA LEU A 66 -13.26 18.84 4.24
C LEU A 66 -12.22 19.63 5.03
N GLU A 67 -11.04 19.07 5.27
CA GLU A 67 -9.92 19.78 5.88
C GLU A 67 -9.49 20.99 5.02
N ASP A 68 -9.32 20.82 3.70
CA ASP A 68 -8.98 21.90 2.77
C ASP A 68 -10.03 23.04 2.79
N GLU A 69 -11.32 22.69 2.81
CA GLU A 69 -12.43 23.65 2.77
C GLU A 69 -12.73 24.30 4.15
N LEU A 70 -12.47 23.58 5.25
CA LEU A 70 -12.80 24.00 6.61
C LEU A 70 -11.60 24.46 7.43
N GLY A 71 -10.38 24.33 6.91
CA GLY A 71 -9.12 24.72 7.55
C GLY A 71 -8.54 23.64 8.47
N SER A 72 -7.25 23.33 8.31
CA SER A 72 -6.57 22.24 9.03
C SER A 72 -6.64 22.34 10.55
N SER A 73 -6.40 23.52 11.13
CA SER A 73 -6.38 23.71 12.59
C SER A 73 -7.77 23.53 13.20
N GLU A 74 -8.79 24.09 12.55
CA GLU A 74 -10.17 23.93 13.00
C GLU A 74 -10.68 22.49 12.80
N PHE A 75 -10.23 21.82 11.73
CA PHE A 75 -10.57 20.42 11.48
C PHE A 75 -9.92 19.47 12.49
N GLU A 76 -8.67 19.72 12.90
CA GLU A 76 -8.03 18.98 13.99
C GLU A 76 -8.81 19.14 15.31
N SER A 77 -9.22 20.37 15.63
CA SER A 77 -10.04 20.66 16.81
C SER A 77 -11.41 19.96 16.74
N PHE A 78 -12.03 19.93 15.55
CA PHE A 78 -13.25 19.17 15.31
C PHE A 78 -13.05 17.67 15.57
N LEU A 79 -11.96 17.06 15.09
CA LEU A 79 -11.70 15.63 15.31
C LEU A 79 -11.61 15.29 16.80
N GLN A 80 -10.92 16.12 17.59
CA GLN A 80 -10.86 15.94 19.04
C GLN A 80 -12.26 16.04 19.68
N SER A 81 -13.04 17.03 19.29
CA SER A 81 -14.41 17.22 19.77
C SER A 81 -15.34 16.06 19.39
N TYR A 82 -15.22 15.58 18.14
CA TYR A 82 -15.94 14.43 17.60
C TYR A 82 -15.68 13.15 18.39
N PHE A 83 -14.42 12.81 18.66
CA PHE A 83 -14.10 11.62 19.45
C PHE A 83 -14.62 11.73 20.89
N ASN A 84 -14.58 12.92 21.50
CA ASN A 84 -15.14 13.15 22.83
C ASN A 84 -16.67 13.04 22.86
N LYS A 85 -17.37 13.62 21.88
CA LYS A 85 -18.84 13.63 21.77
C LYS A 85 -19.42 12.22 21.63
N PHE A 86 -18.73 11.38 20.85
CA PHE A 86 -19.17 10.04 20.49
C PHE A 86 -18.40 8.92 21.19
N ALA A 87 -17.58 9.25 22.19
CA ALA A 87 -16.93 8.27 23.05
C ALA A 87 -17.96 7.28 23.61
N PHE A 88 -17.65 5.99 23.51
CA PHE A 88 -18.49 4.87 23.98
C PHE A 88 -19.88 4.77 23.31
N LYS A 89 -20.07 5.37 22.13
CA LYS A 89 -21.31 5.29 21.36
C LYS A 89 -21.07 4.64 20.00
N SER A 90 -22.13 4.06 19.44
CA SER A 90 -22.18 3.71 18.02
C SER A 90 -22.96 4.78 17.28
N ILE A 91 -22.45 5.19 16.13
CA ILE A 91 -23.05 6.23 15.29
C ILE A 91 -23.19 5.77 13.85
N ASN A 92 -24.05 6.45 13.11
CA ASN A 92 -24.13 6.36 11.67
C ASN A 92 -23.57 7.62 10.99
N THR A 93 -23.56 7.63 9.66
CA THR A 93 -23.04 8.75 8.86
C THR A 93 -23.84 10.04 9.03
N GLU A 94 -25.14 9.95 9.29
CA GLU A 94 -25.98 11.12 9.51
C GLU A 94 -25.68 11.78 10.86
N ASP A 95 -25.42 11.00 11.91
CA ASP A 95 -24.94 11.50 13.20
C ASP A 95 -23.62 12.28 13.04
N TRP A 96 -22.66 11.71 12.29
CA TRP A 96 -21.38 12.35 11.99
C TRP A 96 -21.56 13.65 11.21
N LYS A 97 -22.37 13.64 10.15
CA LYS A 97 -22.62 14.81 9.30
C LYS A 97 -23.34 15.92 10.06
N ASN A 98 -24.34 15.58 10.85
CA ASN A 98 -25.07 16.56 11.67
C ASN A 98 -24.14 17.23 12.68
N TYR A 99 -23.27 16.47 13.33
CA TYR A 99 -22.31 17.03 14.26
C TYR A 99 -21.24 17.89 13.57
N LEU A 100 -20.77 17.51 12.38
CA LEU A 100 -19.89 18.36 11.57
C LEU A 100 -20.55 19.71 11.26
N CYS A 101 -21.82 19.70 10.83
CA CYS A 101 -22.59 20.92 10.55
C CYS A 101 -22.84 21.77 11.80
N GLU A 102 -23.08 21.14 12.96
CA GLU A 102 -23.24 21.81 14.24
C GLU A 102 -21.93 22.51 14.66
N TYR A 103 -20.81 21.78 14.61
CA TYR A 103 -19.50 22.27 15.01
C TYR A 103 -19.02 23.43 14.14
N PHE A 104 -19.20 23.31 12.81
CA PHE A 104 -18.84 24.33 11.83
C PHE A 104 -20.02 25.23 11.43
N SER A 105 -20.92 25.54 12.38
CA SER A 105 -22.07 26.43 12.15
C SER A 105 -21.66 27.82 11.65
N ASN A 106 -20.46 28.29 11.99
CA ASN A 106 -19.84 29.51 11.48
C ASN A 106 -19.39 29.41 10.01
N LYS A 107 -19.19 28.21 9.47
CA LYS A 107 -18.80 27.95 8.07
C LYS A 107 -19.93 27.29 7.27
N LYS A 108 -21.19 27.52 7.67
CA LYS A 108 -22.38 26.92 7.04
C LYS A 108 -22.43 27.07 5.51
N LYS A 109 -22.03 28.23 4.98
CA LYS A 109 -21.97 28.45 3.51
C LYS A 109 -21.10 27.42 2.80
N VAL A 110 -19.97 27.04 3.37
CA VAL A 110 -19.08 26.02 2.77
C VAL A 110 -19.78 24.66 2.76
N LEU A 111 -20.38 24.27 3.88
CA LEU A 111 -21.06 22.99 4.04
C LEU A 111 -22.36 22.87 3.21
N ASP A 112 -23.07 23.97 3.00
CA ASP A 112 -24.28 24.03 2.18
C ASP A 112 -23.97 23.82 0.68
N HIS A 113 -22.81 24.30 0.22
CA HIS A 113 -22.35 24.08 -1.16
C HIS A 113 -21.59 22.76 -1.33
N PHE A 114 -21.29 22.06 -0.23
CA PHE A 114 -20.59 20.78 -0.28
C PHE A 114 -21.48 19.70 -0.91
N THR A 115 -20.93 18.98 -1.90
CA THR A 115 -21.69 18.02 -2.72
C THR A 115 -21.88 16.66 -2.04
N TRP A 116 -22.46 16.64 -0.83
CA TRP A 116 -22.65 15.44 0.00
C TRP A 116 -23.19 14.23 -0.74
N TRP A 117 -24.21 14.44 -1.59
CA TRP A 117 -24.83 13.36 -2.35
C TRP A 117 -23.83 12.67 -3.28
N THR A 118 -22.93 13.42 -3.93
CA THR A 118 -21.90 12.88 -4.82
C THR A 118 -20.90 12.01 -4.06
N TRP A 119 -20.47 12.46 -2.87
CA TRP A 119 -19.54 11.75 -1.99
C TRP A 119 -20.10 10.41 -1.53
N PHE A 120 -21.36 10.38 -1.11
CA PHE A 120 -21.95 9.17 -0.56
C PHE A 120 -22.56 8.22 -1.61
N ASN A 121 -22.94 8.69 -2.80
CA ASN A 121 -23.74 7.89 -3.75
C ASN A 121 -23.12 7.62 -5.13
N VAL A 122 -22.24 8.49 -5.65
CA VAL A 122 -21.86 8.43 -7.09
C VAL A 122 -20.34 8.35 -7.36
N ARG A 123 -19.51 8.64 -6.35
CA ARG A 123 -18.05 8.85 -6.44
C ARG A 123 -17.67 10.20 -7.06
N PRO A 124 -16.90 11.03 -6.35
CA PRO A 124 -16.40 12.28 -6.92
C PRO A 124 -15.25 12.01 -7.90
N ALA A 125 -15.54 12.09 -9.20
CA ALA A 125 -14.56 11.93 -10.27
C ALA A 125 -13.54 13.09 -10.36
N PHE A 126 -13.79 14.20 -9.68
CA PHE A 126 -13.02 15.45 -9.85
C PHE A 126 -11.67 15.45 -9.11
N MET A 127 -11.52 14.70 -8.01
CA MET A 127 -10.33 14.77 -7.16
C MET A 127 -9.12 14.00 -7.68
N ILE A 128 -9.33 13.05 -8.60
CA ILE A 128 -8.26 12.25 -9.20
C ILE A 128 -7.59 12.98 -10.36
N ARG A 129 -8.28 13.94 -11.00
CA ARG A 129 -7.82 14.57 -12.25
C ARG A 129 -6.72 15.62 -12.06
N ASN A 130 -6.56 16.15 -10.84
CA ASN A 130 -5.62 17.25 -10.57
C ASN A 130 -4.32 16.78 -9.88
N LEU A 131 -4.12 15.46 -9.74
CA LEU A 131 -2.88 14.93 -9.21
C LEU A 131 -1.87 14.71 -10.35
N PRO A 132 -0.59 15.06 -10.16
CA PRO A 132 0.43 14.72 -11.15
C PRO A 132 0.63 13.21 -11.20
N GLU A 133 1.21 12.74 -12.29
CA GLU A 133 1.46 11.32 -12.50
C GLU A 133 2.49 10.74 -11.51
N MET A 134 3.45 11.55 -11.05
CA MET A 134 4.52 11.14 -10.14
C MET A 134 4.86 12.27 -9.16
N THR A 135 5.20 11.91 -7.91
CA THR A 135 5.75 12.83 -6.91
C THR A 135 7.27 13.02 -7.06
N ALA A 136 7.88 13.91 -6.27
CA ALA A 136 9.33 14.07 -6.29
C ALA A 136 10.04 12.79 -5.83
N TRP A 137 9.55 12.16 -4.76
CA TRP A 137 10.06 10.86 -4.30
C TRP A 137 9.98 9.75 -5.36
N HIS A 138 8.91 9.70 -6.14
CA HIS A 138 8.80 8.74 -7.23
C HIS A 138 9.89 8.94 -8.28
N ARG A 139 10.17 10.20 -8.64
CA ARG A 139 11.19 10.56 -9.62
C ARG A 139 12.59 10.25 -9.08
N GLU A 140 12.89 10.72 -7.89
CA GLU A 140 14.17 10.50 -7.21
C GLU A 140 14.48 9.01 -7.06
N CYS A 141 13.51 8.20 -6.61
CA CYS A 141 13.71 6.76 -6.43
C CYS A 141 13.79 6.01 -7.77
N ARG A 142 13.21 6.54 -8.84
CA ARG A 142 13.36 5.98 -10.19
C ARG A 142 14.75 6.27 -10.74
N GLU A 143 15.18 7.53 -10.67
CA GLU A 143 16.52 7.95 -11.08
C GLU A 143 17.59 7.16 -10.30
N LEU A 144 17.42 7.00 -8.99
CA LEU A 144 18.31 6.19 -8.17
C LEU A 144 18.32 4.71 -8.57
N ALA A 145 17.17 4.13 -8.95
CA ALA A 145 17.11 2.76 -9.44
C ALA A 145 17.88 2.61 -10.77
N ASP A 146 17.70 3.56 -11.69
CA ASP A 146 18.44 3.60 -12.96
C ASP A 146 19.95 3.72 -12.72
N GLU A 147 20.37 4.61 -11.81
CA GLU A 147 21.77 4.78 -11.40
C GLU A 147 22.37 3.47 -10.86
N TRP A 148 21.67 2.76 -9.97
CA TRP A 148 22.13 1.46 -9.43
C TRP A 148 22.30 0.40 -10.51
N VAL A 149 21.46 0.40 -11.53
CA VAL A 149 21.52 -0.58 -12.61
C VAL A 149 22.68 -0.27 -13.56
N GLN A 150 22.96 1.00 -13.80
CA GLN A 150 24.07 1.45 -14.64
C GLN A 150 25.42 1.48 -13.90
N PHE A 151 25.40 1.40 -12.57
CA PHE A 151 26.60 1.41 -11.73
C PHE A 151 27.53 0.25 -12.06
N ASN A 152 28.80 0.59 -12.30
CA ASN A 152 29.93 -0.32 -12.50
C ASN A 152 31.06 0.05 -11.52
N GLU A 153 32.05 -0.83 -11.32
CA GLU A 153 33.15 -0.63 -10.35
C GLU A 153 33.95 0.66 -10.56
N THR A 154 33.93 1.25 -11.75
CA THR A 154 34.59 2.52 -12.08
C THR A 154 33.76 3.77 -11.77
N SER A 155 32.51 3.60 -11.33
CA SER A 155 31.58 4.69 -11.05
C SER A 155 31.86 5.34 -9.70
N ASN A 156 31.67 6.67 -9.61
CA ASN A 156 31.95 7.43 -8.40
C ASN A 156 30.89 7.15 -7.31
N LEU A 157 31.29 6.41 -6.26
CA LEU A 157 30.46 6.04 -5.11
C LEU A 157 29.94 7.23 -4.30
N SER A 158 30.59 8.40 -4.38
CA SER A 158 30.28 9.58 -3.57
C SER A 158 28.83 10.05 -3.71
N ILE A 159 28.27 9.98 -4.92
CA ILE A 159 26.89 10.41 -5.22
C ILE A 159 25.87 9.48 -4.55
N LEU A 160 26.15 8.19 -4.53
CA LEU A 160 25.30 7.21 -3.85
C LEU A 160 25.38 7.38 -2.34
N MET A 161 26.57 7.65 -1.78
CA MET A 161 26.80 7.85 -0.34
C MET A 161 25.93 8.93 0.28
N GLU A 162 25.69 10.04 -0.44
CA GLU A 162 24.79 11.12 0.01
C GLU A 162 23.33 10.64 0.13
N ARG A 163 22.93 9.62 -0.64
CA ARG A 163 21.58 9.06 -0.69
C ARG A 163 21.41 7.79 0.15
N ARG A 164 22.32 7.52 1.10
CA ARG A 164 22.23 6.36 2.00
C ARG A 164 21.06 6.42 2.98
N SER A 165 20.68 7.63 3.39
CA SER A 165 19.64 7.85 4.40
C SER A 165 18.26 8.04 3.77
N LEU A 166 17.71 6.97 3.18
CA LEU A 166 16.33 6.95 2.69
C LEU A 166 15.35 6.62 3.82
N CYS A 167 14.16 7.21 3.81
CA CYS A 167 13.06 6.77 4.66
C CYS A 167 12.44 5.47 4.12
N ASP A 168 11.67 4.75 4.94
CA ASP A 168 11.08 3.45 4.57
C ASP A 168 10.24 3.51 3.30
N VAL A 169 9.48 4.59 3.09
CA VAL A 169 8.69 4.79 1.87
C VAL A 169 9.59 4.87 0.64
N GLN A 170 10.67 5.66 0.70
CA GLN A 170 11.62 5.79 -0.40
C GLN A 170 12.35 4.47 -0.67
N LYS A 171 12.72 3.71 0.38
CA LYS A 171 13.29 2.36 0.24
C LYS A 171 12.33 1.42 -0.51
N ILE A 172 11.06 1.39 -0.13
CA ILE A 172 10.04 0.57 -0.80
C ILE A 172 9.88 0.98 -2.26
N LEU A 173 9.87 2.29 -2.56
CA LEU A 173 9.81 2.80 -3.94
C LEU A 173 11.03 2.38 -4.77
N LEU A 174 12.24 2.53 -4.23
CA LEU A 174 13.47 2.09 -4.86
C LEU A 174 13.40 0.60 -5.19
N LEU A 175 13.04 -0.23 -4.20
CA LEU A 175 12.91 -1.69 -4.36
C LEU A 175 11.84 -2.05 -5.40
N SER A 176 10.70 -1.35 -5.40
CA SER A 176 9.63 -1.55 -6.37
C SER A 176 10.07 -1.21 -7.80
N ASN A 177 10.81 -0.12 -8.00
CA ASN A 177 11.36 0.25 -9.30
C ASN A 177 12.37 -0.79 -9.80
N LEU A 178 13.31 -1.22 -8.94
CA LEU A 178 14.27 -2.29 -9.25
C LEU A 178 13.55 -3.59 -9.62
N HIS A 179 12.52 -3.95 -8.85
CA HIS A 179 11.72 -5.15 -9.09
C HIS A 179 10.91 -5.04 -10.38
N THR A 180 10.38 -3.87 -10.75
CA THR A 180 9.47 -3.75 -11.90
C THR A 180 10.23 -3.60 -13.21
N PHE A 181 11.23 -2.75 -13.26
CA PHE A 181 11.83 -2.29 -14.52
C PHE A 181 13.20 -2.89 -14.82
N HIS A 182 13.92 -3.40 -13.81
CA HIS A 182 15.35 -3.70 -13.97
C HIS A 182 15.78 -5.10 -13.53
N THR A 183 14.85 -6.02 -13.28
CA THR A 183 15.22 -7.35 -12.79
C THR A 183 16.20 -8.09 -13.70
N SER A 184 16.11 -7.90 -15.03
CA SER A 184 17.03 -8.53 -15.99
C SER A 184 18.46 -7.96 -15.95
N GLY A 185 18.67 -6.78 -15.38
CA GLY A 185 19.97 -6.12 -15.25
C GLY A 185 20.61 -6.26 -13.87
N LEU A 186 19.94 -6.92 -12.92
CA LEU A 186 20.38 -7.09 -11.54
C LEU A 186 21.01 -8.47 -11.35
N THR A 187 22.34 -8.51 -11.36
CA THR A 187 23.11 -9.69 -10.96
C THR A 187 23.12 -9.85 -9.44
N GLU A 188 23.41 -11.05 -8.95
CA GLU A 188 23.55 -11.30 -7.51
C GLU A 188 24.61 -10.39 -6.87
N GLU A 189 25.71 -10.14 -7.56
CA GLU A 189 26.78 -9.23 -7.11
C GLU A 189 26.27 -7.79 -6.91
N LYS A 190 25.46 -7.28 -7.85
CA LYS A 190 24.84 -5.95 -7.70
C LYS A 190 23.88 -5.90 -6.51
N LEU A 191 23.10 -6.96 -6.31
CA LEU A 191 22.20 -7.04 -5.15
C LEU A 191 22.98 -7.11 -3.83
N LYS A 192 24.13 -7.80 -3.79
CA LYS A 192 25.03 -7.79 -2.63
C LYS A 192 25.53 -6.36 -2.35
N LEU A 193 26.01 -5.64 -3.36
CA LEU A 193 26.43 -4.24 -3.21
C LEU A 193 25.30 -3.33 -2.70
N ILE A 194 24.09 -3.48 -3.24
CA ILE A 194 22.91 -2.73 -2.79
C ILE A 194 22.58 -3.07 -1.32
N SER A 195 22.66 -4.35 -0.94
CA SER A 195 22.39 -4.83 0.42
C SER A 195 23.45 -4.40 1.44
N ASP A 196 24.70 -4.21 1.01
CA ASP A 196 25.76 -3.64 1.86
C ASP A 196 25.56 -2.13 2.07
N PHE A 197 24.94 -1.49 1.08
CA PHE A 197 24.66 -0.07 1.10
C PHE A 197 23.43 0.27 1.96
N TYR A 198 22.34 -0.49 1.80
CA TYR A 198 21.09 -0.37 2.54
C TYR A 198 20.83 -1.63 3.37
N ILE A 199 20.60 -1.49 4.68
CA ILE A 199 20.44 -2.61 5.63
C ILE A 199 19.01 -3.22 5.50
N PHE A 200 18.64 -3.72 4.32
CA PHE A 200 17.27 -4.16 4.02
C PHE A 200 16.84 -5.43 4.76
N ASP A 201 17.78 -6.33 5.07
CA ASP A 201 17.46 -7.62 5.71
C ASP A 201 16.97 -7.46 7.17
N ASN A 202 17.39 -6.39 7.85
CA ASN A 202 17.05 -6.11 9.25
C ASN A 202 16.18 -4.85 9.41
N ASP A 203 15.56 -4.40 8.32
CA ASP A 203 14.73 -3.21 8.29
C ASP A 203 13.28 -3.51 8.70
N SER A 204 12.40 -2.52 8.57
CA SER A 204 10.97 -2.69 8.81
C SER A 204 10.38 -3.80 7.94
N GLY A 205 9.33 -4.47 8.45
CA GLY A 205 8.75 -5.64 7.81
C GLY A 205 8.33 -5.42 6.34
N GLN A 206 7.88 -4.21 5.98
CA GLN A 206 7.50 -3.87 4.61
C GLN A 206 8.70 -3.69 3.68
N VAL A 207 9.79 -3.07 4.18
CA VAL A 207 11.04 -2.93 3.43
C VAL A 207 11.65 -4.31 3.21
N ARG A 208 11.78 -5.11 4.28
CA ARG A 208 12.30 -6.48 4.23
C ARG A 208 11.48 -7.35 3.28
N PHE A 209 10.15 -7.27 3.33
CA PHE A 209 9.27 -7.98 2.41
C PHE A 209 9.54 -7.62 0.94
N SER A 210 9.59 -6.32 0.63
CA SER A 210 9.86 -5.82 -0.73
C SER A 210 11.24 -6.26 -1.23
N TRP A 211 12.24 -6.24 -0.35
CA TRP A 211 13.60 -6.69 -0.64
C TRP A 211 13.65 -8.17 -0.96
N LEU A 212 13.03 -9.02 -0.13
CA LEU A 212 12.99 -10.46 -0.36
C LEU A 212 12.30 -10.81 -1.68
N LEU A 213 11.21 -10.12 -2.05
CA LEU A 213 10.57 -10.31 -3.35
C LEU A 213 11.50 -9.95 -4.52
N LEU A 214 12.29 -8.88 -4.39
CA LEU A 214 13.32 -8.53 -5.38
C LEU A 214 14.38 -9.63 -5.51
N CYS A 215 14.91 -10.11 -4.39
CA CYS A 215 15.90 -11.21 -4.38
C CYS A 215 15.34 -12.49 -5.02
N ILE A 216 14.07 -12.83 -4.73
CA ILE A 216 13.40 -13.98 -5.33
C ILE A 216 13.23 -13.77 -6.84
N LYS A 217 12.83 -12.57 -7.26
CA LYS A 217 12.67 -12.32 -8.70
C LYS A 217 14.00 -12.38 -9.45
N ALA A 218 15.09 -11.95 -8.82
CA ALA A 218 16.45 -12.02 -9.37
C ALA A 218 17.11 -13.41 -9.24
N ARG A 219 16.40 -14.42 -8.73
CA ARG A 219 16.91 -15.79 -8.52
C ARG A 219 18.09 -15.94 -7.56
N TRP A 220 18.22 -15.06 -6.56
CA TRP A 220 19.29 -15.16 -5.56
C TRP A 220 19.03 -16.29 -4.55
N PHE A 221 19.67 -17.44 -4.76
CA PHE A 221 19.39 -18.68 -4.02
C PHE A 221 19.65 -18.59 -2.51
N GLU A 222 20.68 -17.86 -2.07
CA GLU A 222 21.03 -17.71 -0.65
C GLU A 222 19.89 -17.09 0.17
N LYS A 223 19.02 -16.28 -0.46
CA LYS A 223 17.90 -15.61 0.20
C LYS A 223 16.64 -16.49 0.35
N VAL A 224 16.60 -17.67 -0.28
CA VAL A 224 15.42 -18.55 -0.25
C VAL A 224 15.04 -18.95 1.17
N THR A 225 16.03 -19.36 1.99
CA THR A 225 15.78 -19.75 3.38
C THR A 225 15.22 -18.57 4.18
N THR A 226 15.88 -17.42 4.09
CA THR A 226 15.48 -16.18 4.79
C THR A 226 14.07 -15.74 4.40
N ALA A 227 13.69 -15.89 3.13
CA ALA A 227 12.36 -15.55 2.65
C ALA A 227 11.28 -16.49 3.21
N LEU A 228 11.56 -17.80 3.23
CA LEU A 228 10.64 -18.79 3.80
C LEU A 228 10.46 -18.58 5.30
N ASP A 229 11.55 -18.35 6.05
CA ASP A 229 11.51 -18.11 7.49
C ASP A 229 10.70 -16.84 7.80
N PHE A 230 10.90 -15.77 7.03
CA PHE A 230 10.11 -14.54 7.13
C PHE A 230 8.62 -14.76 6.85
N ALA A 231 8.27 -15.53 5.81
CA ALA A 231 6.89 -15.85 5.51
C ALA A 231 6.20 -16.65 6.63
N ILE A 232 6.93 -17.56 7.28
CA ILE A 232 6.44 -18.37 8.41
C ILE A 232 6.34 -17.55 9.69
N GLU A 233 7.24 -16.59 9.92
CA GLU A 233 7.19 -15.71 11.09
C GLU A 233 5.92 -14.86 11.07
N PHE A 234 5.60 -14.22 9.94
CA PHE A 234 4.46 -13.30 9.84
C PHE A 234 3.12 -14.01 9.66
N CYS A 235 3.08 -15.20 9.03
CA CYS A 235 1.87 -16.02 8.81
C CYS A 235 0.67 -15.32 8.11
N SER A 236 0.84 -14.09 7.63
CA SER A 236 -0.21 -13.26 7.03
C SER A 236 -0.37 -13.59 5.54
N PRO A 237 -1.60 -13.67 5.00
CA PRO A 237 -1.81 -13.88 3.57
C PRO A 237 -1.07 -12.87 2.70
N ASN A 238 -0.98 -11.61 3.14
CA ASN A 238 -0.38 -10.52 2.36
C ASN A 238 1.15 -10.63 2.24
N ILE A 239 1.80 -11.36 3.15
CA ILE A 239 3.25 -11.54 3.17
C ILE A 239 3.61 -12.96 2.71
N ALA A 240 2.99 -13.97 3.31
CA ALA A 240 3.33 -15.35 3.05
C ALA A 240 2.94 -15.78 1.63
N CYS A 241 1.72 -15.47 1.17
CA CYS A 241 1.26 -15.96 -0.14
C CYS A 241 2.16 -15.50 -1.30
N PRO A 242 2.53 -14.21 -1.42
CA PRO A 242 3.43 -13.77 -2.48
C PRO A 242 4.80 -14.44 -2.44
N ILE A 243 5.40 -14.64 -1.26
CA ILE A 243 6.71 -15.29 -1.16
C ILE A 243 6.63 -16.74 -1.60
N PHE A 244 5.65 -17.50 -1.08
CA PHE A 244 5.47 -18.90 -1.44
C PHE A 244 5.15 -19.07 -2.92
N GLU A 245 4.29 -18.22 -3.49
CA GLU A 245 3.95 -18.22 -4.92
C GLU A 245 5.21 -18.03 -5.80
N ARG A 246 6.00 -16.99 -5.53
CA ARG A 246 7.20 -16.68 -6.32
C ARG A 246 8.29 -17.73 -6.20
N LEU A 247 8.49 -18.28 -5.00
CA LEU A 247 9.44 -19.39 -4.81
C LEU A 247 8.93 -20.68 -5.46
N TYR A 248 7.62 -20.90 -5.52
CA TYR A 248 7.04 -22.06 -6.19
C TYR A 248 7.18 -21.98 -7.72
N GLU A 249 7.31 -20.78 -8.31
CA GLU A 249 7.65 -20.64 -9.74
C GLU A 249 9.01 -21.26 -10.09
N TRP A 250 9.93 -21.37 -9.14
CA TRP A 250 11.24 -21.99 -9.32
C TRP A 250 11.14 -23.52 -9.21
N ILE A 251 11.16 -24.19 -10.36
CA ILE A 251 10.97 -25.65 -10.49
C ILE A 251 11.92 -26.44 -9.56
N GLU A 252 13.16 -25.98 -9.45
CA GLU A 252 14.26 -26.57 -8.68
C GLU A 252 14.03 -26.61 -7.17
N ILE A 253 13.22 -25.70 -6.60
CA ILE A 253 12.99 -25.60 -5.14
C ILE A 253 11.55 -25.90 -4.72
N ARG A 254 10.65 -26.25 -5.65
CA ARG A 254 9.24 -26.55 -5.35
C ARG A 254 9.06 -27.55 -4.23
N SER A 255 9.83 -28.65 -4.26
CA SER A 255 9.78 -29.69 -3.22
C SER A 255 10.06 -29.11 -1.84
N ARG A 256 11.11 -28.28 -1.72
CA ARG A 256 11.51 -27.61 -0.48
C ARG A 256 10.44 -26.62 -0.01
N VAL A 257 9.83 -25.86 -0.92
CA VAL A 257 8.75 -24.90 -0.61
C VAL A 257 7.52 -25.63 -0.05
N ILE A 258 7.10 -26.72 -0.70
CA ILE A 258 5.97 -27.56 -0.26
C ILE A 258 6.25 -28.21 1.10
N GLU A 259 7.45 -28.78 1.29
CA GLU A 259 7.84 -29.41 2.55
C GLU A 259 7.84 -28.39 3.69
N THR A 260 8.39 -27.20 3.44
CA THR A 260 8.46 -26.12 4.42
C THR A 260 7.06 -25.65 4.82
N TYR A 261 6.15 -25.47 3.85
CA TYR A 261 4.75 -25.14 4.12
C TYR A 261 4.07 -26.23 4.95
N ASN A 262 4.16 -27.50 4.54
CA ASN A 262 3.51 -28.61 5.26
C ASN A 262 3.99 -28.76 6.70
N ARG A 263 5.27 -28.48 6.97
CA ARG A 263 5.83 -28.49 8.32
C ARG A 263 5.28 -27.37 9.21
N HIS A 264 4.94 -26.22 8.64
CA HIS A 264 4.60 -25.01 9.39
C HIS A 264 3.15 -24.53 9.25
N LYS A 265 2.35 -25.14 8.37
CA LYS A 265 0.97 -24.70 8.09
C LYS A 265 0.09 -24.59 9.34
N GLY A 266 0.35 -25.39 10.37
CA GLY A 266 -0.36 -25.31 11.65
C GLY A 266 -0.19 -24.00 12.41
N LYS A 267 0.83 -23.18 12.10
CA LYS A 267 1.01 -21.83 12.67
C LYS A 267 0.24 -20.75 11.92
N MET A 268 -0.20 -21.02 10.69
CA MET A 268 -0.81 -20.04 9.82
C MET A 268 -2.32 -19.95 10.06
N LEU A 269 -2.91 -18.77 9.84
CA LEU A 269 -4.37 -18.61 9.88
C LEU A 269 -5.04 -19.45 8.78
N HIS A 270 -6.28 -19.89 9.04
CA HIS A 270 -7.05 -20.69 8.08
C HIS A 270 -7.15 -20.04 6.69
N GLU A 271 -7.35 -18.73 6.61
CA GLU A 271 -7.37 -18.00 5.34
C GLU A 271 -6.04 -18.12 4.57
N THR A 272 -4.91 -18.01 5.28
CA THR A 272 -3.57 -18.15 4.69
C THR A 272 -3.37 -19.56 4.16
N GLN A 273 -3.75 -20.58 4.95
CA GLN A 273 -3.65 -21.99 4.55
C GLN A 273 -4.45 -22.24 3.26
N MET A 274 -5.73 -21.85 3.24
CA MET A 274 -6.59 -22.01 2.06
C MET A 274 -6.01 -21.37 0.79
N LYS A 275 -5.38 -20.21 0.90
CA LYS A 275 -4.75 -19.53 -0.25
C LYS A 275 -3.48 -20.26 -0.69
N LEU A 276 -2.63 -20.65 0.27
CA LEU A 276 -1.38 -21.36 -0.01
C LEU A 276 -1.63 -22.76 -0.57
N ASP A 277 -2.63 -23.49 -0.09
CA ASP A 277 -3.01 -24.79 -0.64
C ASP A 277 -3.37 -24.67 -2.13
N LYS A 278 -4.11 -23.61 -2.51
CA LYS A 278 -4.43 -23.31 -3.91
C LYS A 278 -3.20 -22.95 -4.73
N ILE A 279 -2.33 -22.08 -4.21
CA ILE A 279 -1.10 -21.62 -4.88
C ILE A 279 -0.14 -22.79 -5.12
N LEU A 280 0.01 -23.67 -4.13
CA LEU A 280 0.95 -24.79 -4.14
C LEU A 280 0.33 -26.06 -4.76
N HIS A 281 -0.90 -25.98 -5.28
CA HIS A 281 -1.65 -27.11 -5.85
C HIS A 281 -1.74 -28.33 -4.91
N LEU A 282 -1.94 -28.07 -3.62
CA LEU A 282 -2.13 -29.09 -2.59
C LEU A 282 -3.62 -29.41 -2.46
N LYS A 283 -3.91 -30.66 -2.11
CA LYS A 283 -5.29 -31.17 -1.90
C LYS A 283 -5.75 -30.96 -0.47
#